data_AF-A0A259K2E7-F1
#
_entry.id   AF-A0A259K2E7-F1
#
_cell.length_a   1.000
_cell.length_b   1.000
_cell.length_c   1.000
_cell.angle_alpha   90.00
_cell.angle_beta   90.00
_cell.angle_gamma   90.00
#
_symmetry.space_group_name_H-M   'P 1'
#
loop_
_entity.id
_entity.type
_entity.pdbx_description
1 polymer ?
#
loop_
_entity_poly.entity_id
_entity_poly.type
_entity_poly.pdbx_seq_one_letter_code
_entity_poly.pdbx_strand_id
1 'polypeptide(L)'
;MGVWRLIALFALAGSPAMAEPVTIYGTRAGEVAYDADPFGGNPFASAVVAALGDAGEDGAFAIEVTTGELSGGYQIADASQLGELTLRLAPAEDAVALVVVFADYGDLAGLPSLPGAAFDAMRVANALRGAGYTVAMAVPANAAEYRGALAEFAAASANYDRALIYTTGHGIEPDGYAFLLPPDVDALANPGPGDAIGLDEVGQSLRASATNLLLYAGCRENLMPHEAAQAVRTRRLR
;
A
#
# COMPACT_ATOMS: atom_id res chain seq x y z
N MET A 1 -36.94 45.53 -0.38
CA MET A 1 -35.67 46.26 -0.60
C MET A 1 -34.57 45.53 0.15
N GLY A 2 -33.63 44.91 -0.58
CA GLY A 2 -32.30 44.45 -0.13
C GLY A 2 -32.24 43.35 0.95
N VAL A 3 -31.31 42.41 0.97
CA VAL A 3 -30.10 42.18 0.17
C VAL A 3 -29.82 40.68 0.25
N TRP A 4 -29.63 40.04 -0.90
CA TRP A 4 -29.08 38.71 -1.03
C TRP A 4 -27.62 38.73 -0.57
N ARG A 5 -27.25 37.90 0.41
CA ARG A 5 -25.83 37.58 0.64
C ARG A 5 -25.50 36.27 -0.05
N LEU A 6 -25.04 36.41 -1.28
CA LEU A 6 -24.06 35.51 -1.88
C LEU A 6 -22.81 35.48 -1.00
N ILE A 7 -22.39 34.28 -0.59
CA ILE A 7 -20.97 33.96 -0.46
C ILE A 7 -20.78 32.69 -1.27
N ALA A 8 -20.25 32.87 -2.48
CA ALA A 8 -19.58 31.82 -3.22
C ALA A 8 -18.09 31.92 -2.86
N LEU A 9 -17.45 30.78 -2.58
CA LEU A 9 -16.16 30.42 -3.17
C LEU A 9 -15.90 28.93 -2.86
N PHE A 10 -16.04 28.08 -3.88
CA PHE A 10 -15.39 26.78 -3.88
C PHE A 10 -13.88 27.03 -3.90
N ALA A 11 -13.20 26.71 -2.80
CA ALA A 11 -11.77 26.48 -2.86
C ALA A 11 -11.57 25.09 -3.46
N LEU A 12 -10.97 25.04 -4.66
CA LEU A 12 -10.26 23.86 -5.14
C LEU A 12 -9.08 23.64 -4.19
N ALA A 13 -9.34 23.01 -3.04
CA ALA A 13 -8.28 22.57 -2.14
C ALA A 13 -7.61 21.36 -2.80
N GLY A 14 -6.49 21.60 -3.47
CA GLY A 14 -5.53 20.53 -3.71
C GLY A 14 -5.06 19.96 -2.37
N SER A 15 -4.68 18.68 -2.34
CA SER A 15 -4.06 18.09 -1.15
C SER A 15 -2.86 18.93 -0.71
N PRO A 16 -2.63 19.09 0.60
CA PRO A 16 -1.47 19.83 1.09
C PRO A 16 -0.18 19.18 0.56
N ALA A 17 0.85 19.99 0.29
CA ALA A 17 2.17 19.46 -0.01
C ALA A 17 2.72 18.74 1.24
N MET A 18 3.19 17.51 1.07
CA MET A 18 3.76 16.64 2.11
C MET A 18 5.18 16.26 1.70
N ALA A 19 6.15 16.83 2.39
CA ALA A 19 7.57 16.57 2.11
C ALA A 19 8.00 15.16 2.52
N GLU A 20 7.38 14.60 3.56
CA GLU A 20 7.57 13.21 3.98
C GLU A 20 6.50 12.32 3.35
N PRO A 21 6.85 11.09 2.92
CA PRO A 21 5.87 10.13 2.46
C PRO A 21 4.82 9.84 3.53
N VAL A 22 3.55 9.89 3.14
CA VAL A 22 2.46 9.38 3.99
C VAL A 22 2.13 7.97 3.57
N THR A 23 2.05 7.09 4.57
CA THR A 23 1.69 5.69 4.40
C THR A 23 0.26 5.45 4.86
N ILE A 24 -0.52 4.81 3.99
CA ILE A 24 -1.79 4.19 4.35
C ILE A 24 -1.56 2.69 4.35
N TYR A 25 -1.79 2.07 5.50
CA TYR A 25 -1.67 0.64 5.69
C TYR A 25 -3.02 -0.04 5.44
N GLY A 26 -3.01 -1.19 4.80
CA GLY A 26 -4.22 -1.97 4.54
C GLY A 26 -4.76 -2.70 5.77
N THR A 27 -4.00 -2.73 6.85
CA THR A 27 -4.36 -3.30 8.15
C THR A 27 -3.86 -2.40 9.27
N ARG A 28 -4.40 -2.57 10.47
CA ARG A 28 -3.79 -2.01 11.69
C ARG A 28 -2.50 -2.75 12.02
N ALA A 29 -1.68 -2.12 12.87
CA ALA A 29 -0.48 -2.72 13.43
C ALA A 29 -0.82 -4.05 14.13
N GLY A 30 -0.06 -5.11 13.87
CA GLY A 30 -0.29 -6.44 14.44
C GLY A 30 -1.36 -7.28 13.74
N GLU A 31 -2.04 -6.77 12.71
CA GLU A 31 -3.15 -7.47 12.04
C GLU A 31 -2.75 -8.12 10.69
N VAL A 32 -3.58 -9.06 10.24
CA VAL A 32 -3.42 -9.78 8.98
C VAL A 32 -4.22 -9.14 7.85
N ALA A 33 -3.66 -9.17 6.64
CA ALA A 33 -4.37 -8.82 5.43
C ALA A 33 -5.09 -10.05 4.87
N TYR A 34 -6.32 -9.86 4.37
CA TYR A 34 -7.14 -10.94 3.83
C TYR A 34 -7.19 -10.87 2.31
N ASP A 35 -7.34 -12.03 1.67
CA ASP A 35 -7.56 -12.19 0.23
C ASP A 35 -8.93 -12.84 0.02
N ALA A 36 -9.99 -12.12 0.42
CA ALA A 36 -11.34 -12.68 0.54
C ALA A 36 -12.45 -11.64 0.30
N ASP A 37 -12.19 -10.62 -0.51
CA ASP A 37 -13.25 -9.70 -0.93
C ASP A 37 -14.19 -10.33 -1.99
N PRO A 38 -15.34 -9.71 -2.31
CA PRO A 38 -16.26 -10.21 -3.33
C PRO A 38 -15.70 -10.31 -4.76
N PHE A 39 -14.55 -9.71 -5.03
CA PHE A 39 -13.87 -9.69 -6.32
C PHE A 39 -12.74 -10.71 -6.42
N GLY A 40 -12.47 -11.45 -5.33
CA GLY A 40 -11.40 -12.44 -5.26
C GLY A 40 -10.01 -11.83 -5.04
N GLY A 41 -9.95 -10.66 -4.39
CA GLY A 41 -8.71 -9.97 -4.02
C GLY A 41 -8.72 -9.47 -2.57
N ASN A 42 -7.75 -8.62 -2.26
CA ASN A 42 -7.63 -7.93 -0.98
C ASN A 42 -8.65 -6.79 -0.85
N PRO A 43 -9.46 -6.74 0.23
CA PRO A 43 -10.43 -5.67 0.48
C PRO A 43 -9.84 -4.26 0.38
N PHE A 44 -8.61 -4.06 0.84
CA PHE A 44 -7.91 -2.78 0.73
C PHE A 44 -7.58 -2.42 -0.72
N ALA A 45 -7.16 -3.39 -1.54
CA ALA A 45 -6.90 -3.14 -2.95
C ALA A 45 -8.18 -2.71 -3.68
N SER A 46 -9.31 -3.36 -3.37
CA SER A 46 -10.63 -2.96 -3.88
C SER A 46 -11.04 -1.58 -3.41
N ALA A 47 -10.80 -1.24 -2.14
CA ALA A 47 -11.08 0.09 -1.61
C ALA A 47 -10.23 1.17 -2.28
N VAL A 48 -8.95 0.91 -2.55
CA VAL A 48 -8.07 1.80 -3.33
C VAL A 48 -8.61 2.00 -4.75
N VAL A 49 -9.03 0.93 -5.43
CA VAL A 49 -9.63 1.01 -6.77
C VAL A 49 -10.91 1.85 -6.77
N ALA A 50 -11.77 1.66 -5.76
CA ALA A 50 -13.00 2.44 -5.61
C ALA A 50 -12.70 3.93 -5.37
N ALA A 51 -11.78 4.24 -4.45
CA ALA A 51 -11.37 5.60 -4.12
C ALA A 51 -10.68 6.34 -5.29
N LEU A 52 -9.98 5.62 -6.17
CA LEU A 52 -9.43 6.20 -7.41
C LEU A 52 -10.51 6.54 -8.44
N GLY A 53 -11.66 5.85 -8.39
CA GLY A 53 -12.81 6.10 -9.25
C GLY A 53 -13.70 7.26 -8.80
N ASP A 54 -13.63 7.64 -7.52
CA ASP A 54 -14.38 8.76 -6.95
C ASP A 54 -13.46 9.95 -6.59
N ALA A 55 -13.37 10.91 -7.50
CA ALA A 55 -12.50 12.06 -7.34
C ALA A 55 -12.98 13.07 -6.27
N GLY A 56 -14.17 12.91 -5.68
CA GLY A 56 -14.80 13.92 -4.83
C GLY A 56 -14.58 13.77 -3.32
N GLU A 57 -14.18 12.58 -2.86
CA GLU A 57 -14.14 12.24 -1.43
C GLU A 57 -12.73 12.33 -0.81
N ASP A 58 -12.69 12.35 0.52
CA ASP A 58 -11.46 12.05 1.26
C ASP A 58 -11.12 10.57 1.05
N GLY A 59 -10.19 10.32 0.13
CA GLY A 59 -9.78 9.00 -0.30
C GLY A 59 -9.21 8.16 0.83
N ALA A 60 -8.56 8.74 1.84
CA ALA A 60 -8.08 7.98 2.98
C ALA A 60 -9.23 7.45 3.83
N PHE A 61 -10.21 8.30 4.13
CA PHE A 61 -11.45 7.91 4.82
C PHE A 61 -12.25 6.88 4.01
N ALA A 62 -12.41 7.11 2.70
CA ALA A 62 -13.09 6.17 1.82
C ALA A 62 -12.40 4.79 1.81
N ILE A 63 -11.07 4.76 1.74
CA ILE A 63 -10.30 3.51 1.81
C ILE A 63 -10.55 2.79 3.13
N GLU A 64 -10.50 3.49 4.28
CA GLU A 64 -10.73 2.87 5.59
C GLU A 64 -12.14 2.25 5.69
N VAL A 65 -13.17 3.04 5.36
CA VAL A 65 -14.57 2.60 5.42
C VAL A 65 -14.81 1.43 4.46
N THR A 66 -14.44 1.57 3.19
CA THR A 66 -14.69 0.54 2.18
C THR A 66 -13.88 -0.74 2.45
N THR A 67 -12.67 -0.65 3.00
CA THR A 67 -11.90 -1.84 3.42
C THR A 67 -12.66 -2.61 4.50
N GLY A 68 -13.20 -1.91 5.50
CA GLY A 68 -14.04 -2.50 6.55
C GLY A 68 -15.31 -3.14 6.00
N GLU A 69 -16.01 -2.47 5.09
CA GLU A 69 -17.24 -2.99 4.49
C GLU A 69 -17.01 -4.23 3.64
N LEU A 70 -16.01 -4.19 2.74
CA LEU A 70 -15.69 -5.29 1.84
C LEU A 70 -15.14 -6.52 2.57
N SER A 71 -14.49 -6.31 3.71
CA SER A 71 -14.04 -7.39 4.59
C SER A 71 -15.08 -7.84 5.60
N GLY A 72 -16.28 -7.25 5.65
CA GLY A 72 -17.26 -7.54 6.71
C GLY A 72 -16.75 -7.22 8.13
N GLY A 73 -15.81 -6.28 8.24
CA GLY A 73 -15.20 -5.82 9.48
C GLY A 73 -13.94 -6.57 9.91
N TYR A 74 -13.45 -7.55 9.12
CA TYR A 74 -12.25 -8.32 9.46
C TYR A 74 -10.94 -7.58 9.18
N GLN A 75 -10.95 -6.62 8.26
CA GLN A 75 -9.78 -5.83 7.89
C GLN A 75 -10.11 -4.35 7.99
N ILE A 76 -9.25 -3.59 8.67
CA ILE A 76 -9.41 -2.15 8.83
C ILE A 76 -8.12 -1.48 8.38
N ALA A 77 -8.23 -0.60 7.38
CA ALA A 77 -7.10 0.19 6.94
C ALA A 77 -6.69 1.20 8.03
N ASP A 78 -5.41 1.54 8.07
CA ASP A 78 -4.84 2.50 9.01
C ASP A 78 -4.22 3.66 8.22
N ALA A 79 -4.92 4.79 8.27
CA ALA A 79 -4.51 6.06 7.68
C ALA A 79 -4.14 7.09 8.76
N SER A 80 -3.83 6.65 9.98
CA SER A 80 -3.63 7.53 11.15
C SER A 80 -2.51 8.57 10.97
N GLN A 81 -1.55 8.32 10.06
CA GLN A 81 -0.50 9.28 9.71
C GLN A 81 -1.02 10.60 9.12
N LEU A 82 -2.23 10.61 8.54
CA LEU A 82 -2.84 11.81 7.99
C LEU A 82 -3.43 12.74 9.07
N GLY A 83 -3.76 12.21 10.25
CA GLY A 83 -4.47 12.96 11.28
C GLY A 83 -5.79 13.54 10.75
N GLU A 84 -5.91 14.87 10.75
CA GLU A 84 -7.10 15.60 10.26
C GLU A 84 -6.98 16.02 8.78
N LEU A 85 -5.91 15.63 8.08
CA LEU A 85 -5.71 15.99 6.68
C LEU A 85 -6.57 15.11 5.76
N THR A 86 -7.25 15.75 4.81
CA THR A 86 -7.96 15.03 3.75
C THR A 86 -7.03 14.72 2.59
N LEU A 87 -7.14 13.51 2.04
CA LEU A 87 -6.31 13.06 0.93
C LEU A 87 -7.16 12.73 -0.28
N ARG A 88 -6.88 13.33 -1.44
CA ARG A 88 -7.45 12.90 -2.72
C ARG A 88 -6.49 11.94 -3.41
N LEU A 89 -6.97 10.75 -3.78
CA LEU A 89 -6.13 9.79 -4.51
C LEU A 89 -6.01 10.12 -5.99
N ALA A 90 -7.07 10.59 -6.64
CA ALA A 90 -6.99 11.07 -8.01
C ALA A 90 -6.17 12.39 -8.06
N PRO A 91 -5.13 12.48 -8.90
CA PRO A 91 -4.27 13.64 -9.00
C PRO A 91 -4.97 14.80 -9.73
N ALA A 92 -4.66 16.04 -9.34
CA ALA A 92 -4.98 17.24 -10.12
C ALA A 92 -3.76 17.76 -10.90
N GLU A 93 -2.60 17.15 -10.65
CA GLU A 93 -1.25 17.54 -11.09
C GLU A 93 -0.55 16.39 -11.82
N ASP A 94 0.66 16.64 -12.33
CA ASP A 94 1.47 15.60 -12.98
C ASP A 94 1.86 14.54 -11.96
N ALA A 95 1.39 13.31 -12.18
CA ALA A 95 1.51 12.22 -11.21
C ALA A 95 2.11 10.95 -11.82
N VAL A 96 2.97 10.29 -11.05
CA VAL A 96 3.58 9.00 -11.39
C VAL A 96 3.26 7.98 -10.31
N ALA A 97 3.10 6.71 -10.68
CA ALA A 97 2.93 5.63 -9.73
C ALA A 97 3.74 4.39 -10.07
N LEU A 98 4.18 3.69 -9.03
CA LEU A 98 4.74 2.35 -9.11
C LEU A 98 3.84 1.37 -8.37
N VAL A 99 3.42 0.33 -9.08
CA VAL A 99 2.75 -0.83 -8.48
C VAL A 99 3.77 -1.96 -8.46
N VAL A 100 4.34 -2.26 -7.29
CA VAL A 100 5.40 -3.26 -7.15
C VAL A 100 5.02 -4.26 -6.06
N VAL A 101 4.95 -5.55 -6.39
CA VAL A 101 4.46 -6.56 -5.44
C VAL A 101 5.28 -7.83 -5.49
N PHE A 102 5.43 -8.49 -4.35
CA PHE A 102 5.90 -9.87 -4.31
C PHE A 102 4.69 -10.81 -4.32
N ALA A 103 4.56 -11.63 -5.37
CA ALA A 103 3.42 -12.52 -5.55
C ALA A 103 3.81 -14.01 -5.66
N ASP A 104 4.92 -14.31 -6.34
CA ASP A 104 5.38 -15.69 -6.49
C ASP A 104 6.56 -15.97 -5.55
N TYR A 105 6.35 -16.89 -4.60
CA TYR A 105 7.34 -17.33 -3.63
C TYR A 105 7.86 -18.75 -3.93
N GLY A 106 7.42 -19.33 -5.06
CA GLY A 106 7.74 -20.70 -5.43
C GLY A 106 7.35 -21.74 -4.37
N ASP A 107 8.13 -22.82 -4.31
CA ASP A 107 7.91 -23.95 -3.39
C ASP A 107 8.71 -23.82 -2.07
N LEU A 108 9.27 -22.63 -1.78
CA LEU A 108 10.11 -22.43 -0.60
C LEU A 108 9.32 -22.62 0.70
N ALA A 109 9.87 -23.43 1.61
CA ALA A 109 9.22 -23.81 2.85
C ALA A 109 9.11 -22.61 3.81
N GLY A 110 7.97 -21.93 3.82
CA GLY A 110 7.65 -20.93 4.85
C GLY A 110 6.76 -19.77 4.40
N LEU A 111 6.78 -19.42 3.10
CA LEU A 111 6.02 -18.32 2.54
C LEU A 111 5.22 -18.81 1.31
N PRO A 112 3.90 -19.03 1.42
CA PRO A 112 3.10 -19.48 0.28
C PRO A 112 2.98 -18.38 -0.78
N SER A 113 2.94 -18.73 -2.07
CA SER A 113 2.65 -17.76 -3.13
C SER A 113 1.29 -17.06 -2.92
N LEU A 114 1.24 -15.78 -3.30
CA LEU A 114 0.12 -14.86 -3.12
C LEU A 114 -0.48 -14.49 -4.50
N PRO A 115 -1.24 -15.39 -5.16
CA PRO A 115 -1.82 -15.11 -6.48
C PRO A 115 -2.76 -13.89 -6.47
N GLY A 116 -3.46 -13.62 -5.35
CA GLY A 116 -4.27 -12.41 -5.17
C GLY A 116 -3.45 -11.12 -5.28
N ALA A 117 -2.20 -11.11 -4.81
CA ALA A 117 -1.33 -9.94 -4.92
C ALA A 117 -1.05 -9.54 -6.38
N ALA A 118 -0.81 -10.52 -7.27
CA ALA A 118 -0.61 -10.26 -8.70
C ALA A 118 -1.91 -9.77 -9.36
N PHE A 119 -3.05 -10.36 -8.99
CA PHE A 119 -4.36 -9.94 -9.47
C PHE A 119 -4.68 -8.49 -9.07
N ASP A 120 -4.46 -8.14 -7.80
CA ASP A 120 -4.70 -6.79 -7.28
C ASP A 120 -3.73 -5.75 -7.84
N ALA A 121 -2.45 -6.12 -8.04
CA ALA A 121 -1.50 -5.24 -8.72
C ALA A 121 -2.01 -4.82 -10.10
N MET A 122 -2.57 -5.74 -10.88
CA MET A 122 -3.16 -5.40 -12.18
C MET A 122 -4.36 -4.46 -12.04
N ARG A 123 -5.25 -4.71 -11.08
CA ARG A 123 -6.45 -3.90 -10.85
C ARG A 123 -6.10 -2.47 -10.42
N VAL A 124 -5.21 -2.35 -9.43
CA VAL A 124 -4.74 -1.06 -8.91
C VAL A 124 -3.98 -0.30 -9.98
N ALA A 125 -3.09 -0.95 -10.75
CA ALA A 125 -2.38 -0.30 -11.85
C ALA A 125 -3.33 0.27 -12.91
N ASN A 126 -4.38 -0.48 -13.26
CA ASN A 126 -5.38 0.00 -14.22
C ASN A 126 -6.21 1.16 -13.67
N ALA A 127 -6.61 1.12 -12.39
CA ALA A 127 -7.32 2.21 -11.75
C ALA A 127 -6.47 3.49 -11.67
N LEU A 128 -5.18 3.36 -11.32
CA LEU A 128 -4.23 4.49 -11.30
C LEU A 128 -4.06 5.11 -12.69
N ARG A 129 -3.92 4.30 -13.74
CA ARG A 129 -3.89 4.82 -15.13
C ARG A 129 -5.19 5.54 -15.48
N GLY A 130 -6.33 4.97 -15.12
CA GLY A 130 -7.64 5.59 -15.34
C GLY A 130 -7.81 6.93 -14.61
N ALA A 131 -7.19 7.07 -13.43
CA ALA A 131 -7.18 8.30 -12.65
C ALA A 131 -6.18 9.36 -13.16
N GLY A 132 -5.30 9.02 -14.10
CA GLY A 132 -4.36 9.96 -14.72
C GLY A 132 -2.90 9.83 -14.30
N TYR A 133 -2.50 8.78 -13.57
CA TYR A 133 -1.10 8.54 -13.26
C TYR A 133 -0.33 7.98 -14.48
N THR A 134 0.95 8.34 -14.58
CA THR A 134 1.93 7.57 -15.37
C THR A 134 2.35 6.34 -14.54
N VAL A 135 1.97 5.13 -14.96
CA VAL A 135 2.11 3.92 -14.11
C VAL A 135 3.14 2.92 -14.62
N ALA A 136 4.15 2.65 -13.79
CA ALA A 136 5.00 1.46 -13.89
C ALA A 136 4.45 0.33 -13.00
N MET A 137 4.58 -0.92 -13.45
CA MET A 137 4.19 -2.09 -12.67
C MET A 137 5.27 -3.15 -12.75
N ALA A 138 5.60 -3.77 -11.61
CA ALA A 138 6.59 -4.83 -11.51
C ALA A 138 6.13 -5.93 -10.53
N VAL A 139 6.49 -7.17 -10.83
CA VAL A 139 6.32 -8.32 -9.93
C VAL A 139 7.70 -8.98 -9.77
N PRO A 140 8.55 -8.46 -8.87
CA PRO A 140 9.93 -8.91 -8.73
C PRO A 140 10.02 -10.34 -8.22
N ALA A 141 11.00 -11.10 -8.69
CA ALA A 141 11.26 -12.46 -8.23
C ALA A 141 12.17 -12.52 -7.00
N ASN A 142 12.79 -11.40 -6.61
CA ASN A 142 13.73 -11.32 -5.50
C ASN A 142 13.90 -9.88 -4.99
N ALA A 143 14.60 -9.74 -3.86
CA ALA A 143 14.89 -8.45 -3.24
C ALA A 143 15.64 -7.47 -4.15
N ALA A 144 16.58 -7.97 -4.96
CA ALA A 144 17.40 -7.14 -5.83
C ALA A 144 16.60 -6.49 -6.96
N GLU A 145 15.72 -7.27 -7.61
CA GLU A 145 14.79 -6.76 -8.63
C GLU A 145 13.80 -5.74 -8.04
N TYR A 146 13.30 -5.97 -6.82
CA TYR A 146 12.42 -5.03 -6.13
C TYR A 146 13.11 -3.69 -5.88
N ARG A 147 14.33 -3.73 -5.32
CA ARG A 147 15.15 -2.52 -5.10
C ARG A 147 15.52 -1.82 -6.41
N GLY A 148 15.75 -2.58 -7.48
CA GLY A 148 15.94 -2.03 -8.83
C GLY A 148 14.74 -1.20 -9.28
N ALA A 149 13.53 -1.74 -9.15
CA ALA A 149 12.30 -1.03 -9.48
C ALA A 149 12.10 0.24 -8.62
N LEU A 150 12.42 0.19 -7.32
CA LEU A 150 12.40 1.37 -6.45
C LEU A 150 13.39 2.44 -6.91
N ALA A 151 14.62 2.05 -7.27
CA ALA A 151 15.65 2.98 -7.70
C ALA A 151 15.29 3.69 -9.02
N GLU A 152 14.76 2.93 -9.98
CA GLU A 152 14.24 3.50 -11.24
C GLU A 152 13.08 4.47 -10.98
N PHE A 153 12.15 4.09 -10.11
CA PHE A 153 11.03 4.94 -9.74
C PHE A 153 11.43 6.20 -8.96
N ALA A 154 12.43 6.11 -8.08
CA ALA A 154 12.97 7.26 -7.37
C ALA A 154 13.56 8.31 -8.32
N ALA A 155 14.26 7.86 -9.36
CA ALA A 155 14.79 8.76 -10.39
C ALA A 155 13.68 9.40 -11.23
N ALA A 156 12.62 8.64 -11.56
CA ALA A 156 11.49 9.16 -12.31
C ALA A 156 10.66 10.15 -11.48
N SER A 157 10.28 9.78 -10.25
CA SER A 157 9.37 10.54 -9.38
C SER A 157 9.87 11.92 -8.99
N ALA A 158 11.19 12.14 -8.97
CA ALA A 158 11.78 13.46 -8.76
C ALA A 158 11.37 14.52 -9.80
N ASN A 159 10.81 14.12 -10.94
CA ASN A 159 10.33 15.03 -12.00
C ASN A 159 8.81 15.24 -11.98
N TYR A 160 8.11 14.73 -10.97
CA TYR A 160 6.66 14.82 -10.86
C TYR A 160 6.25 15.61 -9.61
N ASP A 161 5.04 16.14 -9.63
CA ASP A 161 4.46 16.82 -8.47
C ASP A 161 3.89 15.81 -7.46
N ARG A 162 3.38 14.69 -7.96
CA ARG A 162 2.88 13.59 -7.15
C ARG A 162 3.52 12.25 -7.50
N ALA A 163 3.86 11.48 -6.47
CA ALA A 163 4.25 10.09 -6.56
C ALA A 163 3.41 9.20 -5.64
N LEU A 164 3.07 8.00 -6.13
CA LEU A 164 2.39 6.97 -5.36
C LEU A 164 3.09 5.63 -5.56
N ILE A 165 3.32 4.90 -4.47
CA ILE A 165 3.71 3.49 -4.54
C ILE A 165 2.59 2.66 -3.94
N TYR A 166 2.13 1.66 -4.69
CA TYR A 166 1.32 0.58 -4.15
C TYR A 166 2.21 -0.66 -4.05
N THR A 167 2.26 -1.27 -2.87
CA THR A 167 3.01 -2.50 -2.66
C THR A 167 2.32 -3.47 -1.72
N THR A 168 2.59 -4.75 -1.94
CA THR A 168 2.14 -5.86 -1.09
C THR A 168 3.06 -7.06 -1.23
N GLY A 169 2.94 -7.98 -0.28
CA GLY A 169 3.71 -9.20 -0.15
C GLY A 169 3.50 -9.79 1.25
N HIS A 170 4.30 -10.80 1.59
CA HIS A 170 4.38 -11.26 2.98
C HIS A 170 4.98 -10.16 3.84
N GLY A 171 4.31 -9.83 4.92
CA GLY A 171 4.56 -8.65 5.72
C GLY A 171 4.69 -8.97 7.20
N ILE A 172 5.67 -8.34 7.86
CA ILE A 172 5.88 -8.43 9.31
C ILE A 172 6.13 -7.05 9.90
N GLU A 173 5.82 -6.87 11.19
CA GLU A 173 6.05 -5.62 11.92
C GLU A 173 6.74 -5.84 13.29
N PRO A 174 7.98 -6.36 13.32
CA PRO A 174 8.75 -6.42 14.55
C PRO A 174 9.04 -5.01 15.07
N ASP A 175 8.81 -4.80 16.37
CA ASP A 175 9.11 -3.55 17.09
C ASP A 175 8.49 -2.28 16.45
N GLY A 176 7.37 -2.42 15.72
CA GLY A 176 6.66 -1.30 15.08
C GLY A 176 7.23 -0.87 13.73
N TYR A 177 8.17 -1.63 13.16
CA TYR A 177 8.75 -1.35 11.84
C TYR A 177 8.23 -2.36 10.83
N ALA A 178 7.51 -1.90 9.80
CA ALA A 178 6.95 -2.77 8.77
C ALA A 178 8.01 -3.18 7.74
N PHE A 179 8.03 -4.47 7.40
CA PHE A 179 8.89 -5.05 6.38
C PHE A 179 8.12 -5.97 5.43
N LEU A 180 8.51 -5.94 4.15
CA LEU A 180 8.17 -6.94 3.15
C LEU A 180 9.23 -8.03 3.12
N LEU A 181 8.79 -9.28 3.03
CA LEU A 181 9.65 -10.45 2.88
C LEU A 181 9.77 -10.80 1.38
N PRO A 182 10.96 -10.72 0.79
CA PRO A 182 11.21 -11.14 -0.59
C PRO A 182 11.06 -12.67 -0.79
N PRO A 183 10.77 -13.15 -2.01
CA PRO A 183 10.74 -14.58 -2.32
C PRO A 183 12.04 -15.35 -2.03
N ASP A 184 13.18 -14.68 -2.16
CA ASP A 184 14.52 -15.24 -1.95
C ASP A 184 15.00 -15.15 -0.50
N VAL A 185 14.16 -14.69 0.43
CA VAL A 185 14.50 -14.62 1.86
C VAL A 185 14.48 -16.01 2.51
N ASP A 186 15.49 -16.30 3.33
CA ASP A 186 15.41 -17.45 4.24
C ASP A 186 14.57 -17.07 5.47
N ALA A 187 13.25 -17.20 5.32
CA ALA A 187 12.29 -16.87 6.37
C ALA A 187 12.51 -17.68 7.67
N LEU A 188 13.08 -18.89 7.56
CA LEU A 188 13.33 -19.76 8.71
C LEU A 188 14.62 -19.41 9.47
N ALA A 189 15.53 -18.64 8.86
CA ALA A 189 16.83 -18.29 9.43
C ALA A 189 16.86 -16.97 10.22
N ASN A 190 15.69 -16.40 10.55
CA ASN A 190 15.57 -15.11 11.24
C ASN A 190 16.23 -13.97 10.43
N PRO A 191 15.58 -13.52 9.34
CA PRO A 191 16.17 -12.59 8.38
C PRO A 191 16.60 -11.27 9.04
N GLY A 192 17.77 -10.77 8.64
CA GLY A 192 18.32 -9.51 9.15
C GLY A 192 17.87 -8.28 8.36
N PRO A 193 18.27 -7.06 8.78
CA PRO A 193 17.89 -5.78 8.16
C PRO A 193 18.31 -5.55 6.69
N GLY A 194 18.91 -6.53 6.02
CA GLY A 194 19.20 -6.49 4.57
C GLY A 194 18.42 -7.52 3.74
N ASP A 195 17.88 -8.55 4.40
CA ASP A 195 17.21 -9.68 3.77
C ASP A 195 15.72 -9.39 3.52
N ALA A 196 15.16 -8.41 4.24
CA ALA A 196 13.81 -7.88 4.05
C ALA A 196 13.84 -6.47 3.41
N ILE A 197 12.71 -6.01 2.89
CA ILE A 197 12.54 -4.63 2.39
C ILE A 197 11.76 -3.84 3.44
N GLY A 198 12.37 -2.83 4.06
CA GLY A 198 11.68 -1.97 5.02
C GLY A 198 10.70 -1.03 4.33
N LEU A 199 9.54 -0.77 4.91
CA LEU A 199 8.59 0.19 4.33
C LEU A 199 9.14 1.62 4.32
N ASP A 200 10.06 1.96 5.23
CA ASP A 200 10.82 3.21 5.18
C ASP A 200 11.73 3.29 3.94
N GLU A 201 12.33 2.17 3.52
CA GLU A 201 13.12 2.09 2.29
C GLU A 201 12.22 2.33 1.06
N VAL A 202 11.01 1.75 1.05
CA VAL A 202 10.02 2.00 0.00
C VAL A 202 9.61 3.48 0.00
N GLY A 203 9.30 4.04 1.17
CA GLY A 203 8.94 5.45 1.33
C GLY A 203 10.01 6.40 0.79
N GLN A 204 11.28 6.13 1.06
CA GLN A 204 12.41 6.93 0.57
C GLN A 204 12.57 6.96 -0.96
N SER A 205 11.88 6.08 -1.70
CA SER A 205 11.86 6.10 -3.17
C SER A 205 10.79 7.03 -3.75
N LEU A 206 9.89 7.57 -2.92
CA LEU A 206 8.95 8.62 -3.31
C LEU A 206 9.65 9.98 -3.25
N ARG A 207 9.98 10.55 -4.43
CA ARG A 207 10.78 11.79 -4.55
C ARG A 207 10.02 12.97 -5.18
N ALA A 208 8.70 12.89 -5.30
CA ALA A 208 7.92 13.95 -5.93
C ALA A 208 7.94 15.26 -5.13
N SER A 209 7.72 16.37 -5.83
CA SER A 209 7.90 17.72 -5.30
C SER A 209 6.84 18.14 -4.27
N ALA A 210 5.62 17.57 -4.35
CA ALA A 210 4.48 18.00 -3.56
C ALA A 210 3.81 16.88 -2.78
N THR A 211 3.48 15.73 -3.38
CA THR A 211 2.73 14.67 -2.69
C THR A 211 3.37 13.30 -2.88
N ASN A 212 3.69 12.63 -1.78
CA ASN A 212 4.32 11.31 -1.76
C ASN A 212 3.46 10.34 -0.94
N LEU A 213 2.91 9.31 -1.60
CA LEU A 213 1.97 8.36 -0.99
C LEU A 213 2.49 6.93 -1.09
N LEU A 214 2.44 6.21 0.03
CA LEU A 214 2.71 4.79 0.10
C LEU A 214 1.42 4.06 0.52
N LEU A 215 0.95 3.17 -0.33
CA LEU A 215 -0.18 2.28 -0.05
C LEU A 215 0.37 0.88 0.16
N TYR A 216 0.30 0.38 1.40
CA TYR A 216 0.83 -0.93 1.77
C TYR A 216 -0.30 -1.91 2.09
N ALA A 217 -0.50 -2.93 1.27
CA ALA A 217 -1.63 -3.87 1.43
C ALA A 217 -1.25 -5.21 2.12
N GLY A 218 -0.01 -5.35 2.59
CA GLY A 218 0.48 -6.56 3.24
C GLY A 218 0.08 -6.67 4.72
N CYS A 219 0.31 -7.83 5.31
CA CYS A 219 0.14 -8.04 6.75
C CYS A 219 1.11 -7.17 7.57
N ARG A 220 0.75 -6.94 8.83
CA ARG A 220 1.56 -6.21 9.82
C ARG A 220 1.73 -7.01 11.09
N GLU A 221 1.82 -8.34 10.98
CA GLU A 221 1.92 -9.23 12.15
C GLU A 221 3.26 -9.07 12.88
N ASN A 222 3.24 -9.08 14.21
CA ASN A 222 4.45 -8.94 15.06
C ASN A 222 5.22 -10.27 15.25
N LEU A 223 5.08 -11.23 14.32
CA LEU A 223 5.73 -12.53 14.42
C LEU A 223 6.87 -12.62 13.40
N MET A 224 8.07 -12.93 13.85
CA MET A 224 9.11 -13.38 12.92
C MET A 224 8.64 -14.70 12.27
N PRO A 225 9.02 -15.04 11.02
CA PRO A 225 8.43 -16.19 10.33
C PRO A 225 8.69 -17.54 11.06
N HIS A 226 9.83 -17.68 11.75
CA HIS A 226 10.10 -18.83 12.62
C HIS A 226 9.14 -18.90 13.83
N GLU A 227 8.78 -17.75 14.42
CA GLU A 227 7.81 -17.68 15.52
C GLU A 227 6.39 -17.97 15.02
N ALA A 228 6.03 -17.47 13.84
CA ALA A 228 4.78 -17.81 13.16
C ALA A 228 4.69 -19.32 12.85
N ALA A 229 5.75 -19.93 12.33
CA ALA A 229 5.83 -21.37 12.09
C ALA A 229 5.69 -22.20 13.38
N GLN A 230 6.25 -21.72 14.50
CA GLN A 230 6.09 -22.36 15.81
C GLN A 230 4.67 -22.18 16.41
N ALA A 231 4.06 -21.00 16.24
CA ALA A 231 2.70 -20.70 16.71
C ALA A 231 1.64 -21.55 15.98
N VAL A 232 1.79 -21.72 14.66
CA VAL A 232 0.92 -22.61 13.86
C VAL A 232 1.06 -24.07 14.30
N ARG A 233 2.29 -24.53 14.54
CA ARG A 233 2.57 -25.91 14.97
C ARG A 233 2.01 -26.23 16.35
N THR A 234 2.00 -25.26 17.27
CA THR A 234 1.43 -25.43 18.62
C THR A 234 -0.10 -25.34 18.65
N ARG A 235 -0.74 -24.58 17.75
CA ARG A 235 -2.21 -24.54 17.61
C ARG A 235 -2.82 -25.81 17.00
N ARG A 236 -2.09 -26.53 16.14
CA ARG A 236 -2.55 -27.81 15.55
C ARG A 236 -2.48 -29.01 16.51
N LEU A 237 -1.78 -28.87 17.63
CA LEU A 237 -1.60 -29.93 18.63
C LEU A 237 -2.53 -29.75 19.84
N ARG A 238 -3.50 -28.82 19.77
CA ARG A 238 -4.54 -28.62 20.76
C ARG A 238 -5.92 -28.95 20.19
#